data_AF-A0ABC8IR40-F1
#
_entry.id   AF-A0ABC8IR40-F1
#
_cell.length_a   1.000
_cell.length_b   1.000
_cell.length_c   1.000
_cell.angle_alpha   90.00
_cell.angle_beta   90.00
_cell.angle_gamma   90.00
#
_symmetry.space_group_name_H-M   'P 1'
#
loop_
_entity.id
_entity.type
_entity.pdbx_description
1 polymer ?
#
loop_
_entity_poly.entity_id
_entity_poly.type
_entity_poly.pdbx_seq_one_letter_code
_entity_poly.pdbx_strand_id
1 'polypeptide(L)'
;MFVKLLTIVFIFLNLLSQFPKSSSQPIDFTYNGFLPPLTDISLEGIATVTPNGLLKLTNYTMQKTGHAFYTKPIRFKDFRDSTVSSFSTTFVLAIHPEIPSLRAYGMAFVIAPNPRLRYATASQYMGLFNITNDGNVTNHVFAIEFDTILSPKFNDTDDNHVGIDINSLISVESSPAGYWGIKGQFKNMNLISGRRMQVWVDYDSHTHQIDVTMAPYKKDKPKKPLVSIVTDLSSVLLQDMFVGFSSATGTIMSENYVLGWSFGVKGNAPPLDLSKLPKLPKWEPKRIYSIYKTWMPSVCIFLIPFLFISTLIMLVRFVLRRRRKFKEELEDWETRLGKNRMKFKDLYCATKGFNEKDLLGSGGFGTGNILDATDPKLGTNYDRTEVEMVLKLGLMCSHFNPHARPTMRQVLHYLSGDAILPDLSPLDLRRNEMMLEINHGLSETGMFTCGSSMVNSIVSASSGR
;
A
#
# COMPACT_ATOMS: atom_id res chain seq x y z
N MET A 1 39.64 -57.29 -44.25
CA MET A 1 38.99 -55.95 -44.29
C MET A 1 37.49 -56.04 -44.55
N PHE A 2 37.04 -56.88 -45.49
CA PHE A 2 35.64 -57.04 -45.89
C PHE A 2 34.67 -57.44 -44.75
N VAL A 3 35.06 -58.37 -43.87
CA VAL A 3 34.20 -58.85 -42.77
C VAL A 3 33.92 -57.76 -41.73
N LYS A 4 34.89 -56.85 -41.50
CA LYS A 4 34.73 -55.70 -40.59
C LYS A 4 33.80 -54.63 -41.16
N LEU A 5 33.81 -54.44 -42.49
CA LEU A 5 32.91 -53.49 -43.16
C LEU A 5 31.46 -54.00 -43.12
N LEU A 6 31.25 -55.30 -43.33
CA LEU A 6 29.92 -55.92 -43.27
C LEU A 6 29.31 -55.81 -41.87
N THR A 7 30.11 -56.00 -40.82
CA THR A 7 29.64 -55.86 -39.42
C THR A 7 29.29 -54.42 -39.07
N ILE A 8 30.07 -53.43 -39.53
CA ILE A 8 29.75 -52.02 -39.33
C ILE A 8 28.44 -51.64 -40.05
N VAL A 9 28.25 -52.10 -41.30
CA VAL A 9 27.00 -51.88 -42.05
C VAL A 9 25.80 -52.55 -41.35
N PHE A 10 25.99 -53.76 -40.80
CA PHE A 10 24.93 -54.46 -40.07
C PHE A 10 24.58 -53.75 -38.76
N ILE A 11 25.56 -53.21 -38.02
CA ILE A 11 25.33 -52.39 -36.82
C ILE A 11 24.63 -51.09 -37.20
N PHE A 12 25.02 -50.45 -38.30
CA PHE A 12 24.38 -49.22 -38.79
C PHE A 12 22.94 -49.45 -39.24
N LEU A 13 22.66 -50.57 -39.92
CA LEU A 13 21.30 -51.00 -40.29
C LEU A 13 20.44 -51.36 -39.07
N ASN A 14 21.03 -51.96 -38.02
CA ASN A 14 20.34 -52.21 -36.75
C ASN A 14 20.13 -50.93 -35.92
N LEU A 15 20.97 -49.91 -36.07
CA LEU A 15 20.71 -48.58 -35.51
C LEU A 15 19.61 -47.85 -36.28
N LEU A 16 19.57 -47.99 -37.61
CA LEU A 16 18.51 -47.42 -38.46
C LEU A 16 17.15 -48.13 -38.25
N SER A 17 17.13 -49.39 -37.81
CA SER A 17 15.89 -50.09 -37.46
C SER A 17 15.37 -49.78 -36.04
N GLN A 18 16.14 -49.03 -35.24
CA GLN A 18 15.75 -48.53 -33.90
C GLN A 18 15.12 -47.15 -33.92
N PHE A 19 14.77 -46.58 -35.08
CA PHE A 19 13.81 -45.48 -35.07
C PHE A 19 12.49 -46.03 -34.51
N PRO A 20 11.94 -45.45 -33.43
CA PRO A 20 10.62 -45.83 -32.99
C PRO A 20 9.69 -45.64 -34.18
N LYS A 21 9.11 -46.73 -34.68
CA LYS A 21 7.96 -46.68 -35.58
C LYS A 21 6.94 -45.82 -34.86
N SER A 22 6.78 -44.58 -35.30
CA SER A 22 5.78 -43.64 -34.79
C SER A 22 4.43 -44.25 -35.13
N SER A 23 3.91 -45.02 -34.19
CA SER A 23 2.53 -45.44 -34.22
C SER A 23 1.72 -44.17 -33.96
N SER A 24 0.96 -43.76 -34.97
CA SER A 24 -0.14 -42.80 -34.86
C SER A 24 -1.24 -43.39 -33.96
N GLN A 25 -0.91 -43.71 -32.71
CA GLN A 25 -1.91 -43.99 -31.69
C GLN A 25 -2.43 -42.64 -31.18
N PRO A 26 -3.75 -42.48 -31.04
CA PRO A 26 -4.31 -41.43 -30.20
C PRO A 26 -3.62 -41.48 -28.83
N ILE A 27 -3.12 -40.34 -28.35
CA ILE A 27 -2.66 -40.25 -26.97
C ILE A 27 -3.85 -39.74 -26.17
N ASP A 28 -4.44 -40.65 -25.41
CA ASP A 28 -5.46 -40.36 -24.41
C ASP A 28 -5.05 -40.94 -23.06
N PHE A 29 -5.36 -40.21 -21.98
CA PHE A 29 -5.17 -40.72 -20.63
C PHE A 29 -6.30 -40.28 -19.71
N THR A 30 -6.47 -41.03 -18.62
CA THR A 30 -7.48 -40.75 -17.59
C THR A 30 -6.93 -41.06 -16.21
N TYR A 31 -6.93 -40.05 -15.35
CA TYR A 31 -6.64 -40.15 -13.92
C TYR A 31 -7.93 -39.92 -13.13
N ASN A 32 -8.55 -41.01 -12.67
CA ASN A 32 -9.70 -40.97 -11.76
C ASN A 32 -9.24 -40.86 -10.29
N GLY A 33 -8.42 -39.85 -10.02
CA GLY A 33 -7.59 -39.76 -8.82
C GLY A 33 -6.12 -40.11 -9.12
N PHE A 34 -5.24 -39.66 -8.23
CA PHE A 34 -3.78 -39.75 -8.36
C PHE A 34 -3.23 -40.68 -7.28
N LEU A 35 -3.57 -41.98 -7.30
CA LEU A 35 -3.11 -42.90 -6.26
C LEU A 35 -1.58 -43.15 -6.36
N PRO A 36 -0.83 -43.08 -5.25
CA PRO A 36 0.57 -43.47 -5.23
C PRO A 36 0.77 -44.99 -5.46
N PRO A 37 1.90 -45.43 -6.06
CA PRO A 37 2.97 -44.59 -6.60
C PRO A 37 2.52 -43.87 -7.89
N LEU A 38 2.94 -42.62 -8.06
CA LEU A 38 2.60 -41.85 -9.25
C LEU A 38 3.31 -42.42 -10.47
N THR A 39 2.53 -42.78 -11.48
CA THR A 39 3.04 -43.15 -12.80
C THR A 39 2.72 -42.02 -13.78
N ASP A 40 3.75 -41.61 -14.52
CA ASP A 40 3.67 -40.59 -15.56
C ASP A 40 3.24 -39.18 -15.12
N ILE A 41 3.28 -38.85 -13.82
CA ILE A 41 3.08 -37.49 -13.29
C ILE A 41 4.32 -37.05 -12.51
N SER A 42 4.94 -35.94 -12.92
CA SER A 42 6.00 -35.26 -12.17
C SER A 42 5.42 -34.17 -11.30
N LEU A 43 5.86 -34.10 -10.04
CA LEU A 43 5.54 -33.02 -9.10
C LEU A 43 6.76 -32.15 -8.88
N GLU A 44 6.58 -30.84 -8.89
CA GLU A 44 7.62 -29.84 -8.61
C GLU A 44 7.11 -28.79 -7.62
N GLY A 45 8.05 -28.10 -6.95
CA GLY A 45 7.73 -27.11 -5.93
C GLY A 45 7.08 -27.74 -4.69
N ILE A 46 5.98 -27.17 -4.22
CA ILE A 46 5.23 -27.67 -3.04
C ILE A 46 4.09 -28.63 -3.40
N ALA A 47 3.97 -29.02 -4.67
CA ALA A 47 2.93 -29.94 -5.12
C ALA A 47 3.13 -31.32 -4.50
N THR A 48 2.05 -31.89 -3.95
CA THR A 48 2.06 -33.21 -3.31
C THR A 48 0.79 -33.97 -3.67
N VAL A 49 0.80 -35.28 -3.46
CA VAL A 49 -0.37 -36.13 -3.61
C VAL A 49 -0.70 -36.74 -2.27
N THR A 50 -1.97 -36.62 -1.87
CA THR A 50 -2.43 -37.18 -0.60
C THR A 50 -2.55 -38.71 -0.68
N PRO A 51 -2.56 -39.43 0.45
CA PRO A 51 -2.72 -40.88 0.44
C PRO A 51 -4.02 -41.38 -0.22
N ASN A 52 -5.07 -40.56 -0.21
CA ASN A 52 -6.34 -40.87 -0.88
C ASN A 52 -6.38 -40.45 -2.36
N GLY A 53 -5.27 -39.96 -2.93
CA GLY A 53 -5.14 -39.66 -4.36
C GLY A 53 -5.60 -38.27 -4.81
N LEU A 54 -5.65 -37.27 -3.92
CA LEU A 54 -5.83 -35.88 -4.33
C LEU A 54 -4.50 -35.28 -4.76
N LEU A 55 -4.45 -34.72 -5.96
CA LEU A 55 -3.34 -33.88 -6.37
C LEU A 55 -3.51 -32.50 -5.74
N LYS A 56 -2.61 -32.13 -4.84
CA LYS A 56 -2.58 -30.85 -4.16
C LYS A 56 -1.43 -30.02 -4.70
N LEU A 57 -1.74 -29.00 -5.50
CA LEU A 57 -0.74 -28.13 -6.11
C LEU A 57 -0.10 -27.20 -5.08
N THR A 58 -0.89 -26.66 -4.16
CA THR A 58 -0.40 -25.72 -3.14
C THR A 58 -0.91 -26.06 -1.74
N ASN A 59 -0.22 -25.53 -0.73
CA ASN A 59 -0.56 -25.63 0.68
C ASN A 59 -0.44 -24.25 1.36
N TYR A 60 -0.58 -24.17 2.68
CA TYR A 60 -0.44 -22.90 3.43
C TYR A 60 1.03 -22.52 3.68
N THR A 61 1.87 -22.59 2.65
CA THR A 61 3.25 -22.08 2.67
C THR A 61 3.32 -20.80 1.86
N MET A 62 3.90 -19.74 2.43
CA MET A 62 4.02 -18.44 1.77
C MET A 62 5.01 -18.48 0.60
N GLN A 63 4.68 -17.76 -0.48
CA GLN A 63 5.55 -17.51 -1.64
C GLN A 63 6.17 -18.76 -2.25
N LYS A 64 5.35 -19.75 -2.58
CA LYS A 64 5.79 -20.99 -3.25
C LYS A 64 4.99 -21.24 -4.52
N THR A 65 5.59 -21.99 -5.43
CA THR A 65 4.93 -22.53 -6.61
C THR A 65 4.73 -24.03 -6.43
N GLY A 66 3.71 -24.56 -7.09
CA GLY A 66 3.51 -26.00 -7.21
C GLY A 66 3.06 -26.36 -8.60
N HIS A 67 3.70 -27.38 -9.15
CA HIS A 67 3.45 -27.83 -10.52
C HIS A 67 3.25 -29.34 -10.54
N ALA A 68 2.37 -29.78 -11.44
CA ALA A 68 2.15 -31.19 -11.71
C ALA A 68 1.99 -31.39 -13.21
N PHE A 69 2.91 -32.13 -13.83
CA PHE A 69 2.95 -32.32 -15.28
C PHE A 69 2.92 -33.79 -15.65
N TYR A 70 2.24 -34.10 -16.75
CA TYR A 70 2.38 -35.40 -17.41
C TYR A 70 3.81 -35.53 -17.94
N THR A 71 4.49 -36.64 -17.64
CA THR A 71 5.94 -36.75 -17.86
C THR A 71 6.31 -37.07 -19.31
N LYS A 72 5.37 -37.60 -20.11
CA LYS A 72 5.62 -37.95 -21.50
C LYS A 72 5.22 -36.76 -22.39
N PRO A 73 6.08 -36.35 -23.33
CA PRO A 73 5.72 -35.30 -24.27
C PRO A 73 4.55 -35.74 -25.15
N ILE A 74 3.65 -34.81 -25.41
CA ILE A 74 2.48 -34.97 -26.27
C ILE A 74 2.76 -34.24 -27.58
N ARG A 75 2.54 -34.94 -28.70
CA ARG A 75 2.71 -34.38 -30.03
C ARG A 75 1.45 -33.60 -30.46
N PHE A 76 1.58 -32.30 -30.60
CA PHE A 76 0.51 -31.40 -31.04
C PHE A 76 0.53 -31.10 -32.54
N LYS A 77 1.68 -31.25 -33.21
CA LYS A 77 1.81 -31.01 -34.66
C LYS A 77 2.29 -32.25 -35.40
N ASP A 78 1.77 -32.47 -36.59
CA ASP A 78 2.37 -33.45 -37.51
C ASP A 78 3.62 -32.82 -38.16
N PHE A 79 4.61 -33.63 -38.52
CA PHE A 79 5.80 -33.15 -39.24
C PHE A 79 5.46 -32.61 -40.64
N ARG A 80 4.33 -33.04 -41.21
CA ARG A 80 3.91 -32.69 -42.57
C ARG A 80 2.99 -31.47 -42.64
N ASP A 81 2.22 -31.26 -41.59
CA ASP A 81 1.20 -30.22 -41.49
C ASP A 81 1.55 -29.42 -40.24
N SER A 82 2.08 -28.21 -40.41
CA SER A 82 2.46 -27.32 -39.30
C SER A 82 1.28 -26.89 -38.42
N THR A 83 0.07 -27.35 -38.74
CA THR A 83 -1.18 -27.16 -38.02
C THR A 83 -1.20 -27.92 -36.70
N VAL A 84 -1.69 -27.27 -35.66
CA VAL A 84 -1.96 -27.90 -34.36
C VAL A 84 -3.15 -28.85 -34.48
N SER A 85 -3.02 -30.05 -33.94
CA SER A 85 -4.11 -31.04 -33.84
C SER A 85 -5.14 -30.61 -32.79
N SER A 86 -6.41 -30.89 -33.04
CA SER A 86 -7.46 -30.73 -32.03
C SER A 86 -7.10 -31.45 -30.73
N PHE A 87 -7.43 -30.87 -29.60
CA PHE A 87 -7.26 -31.51 -28.30
C PHE A 87 -8.43 -31.18 -27.39
N SER A 88 -8.64 -32.02 -26.39
CA SER A 88 -9.67 -31.86 -25.39
C SER A 88 -9.13 -32.29 -24.04
N THR A 89 -9.54 -31.61 -22.98
CA THR A 89 -9.24 -32.00 -21.60
C THR A 89 -10.42 -31.75 -20.68
N THR A 90 -10.58 -32.63 -19.69
CA THR A 90 -11.52 -32.41 -18.59
C THR A 90 -10.85 -32.72 -17.27
N PHE A 91 -11.12 -31.89 -16.26
CA PHE A 91 -10.62 -32.09 -14.92
C PHE A 91 -11.61 -31.59 -13.88
N VAL A 92 -11.49 -32.13 -12.67
CA VAL A 92 -12.26 -31.67 -11.51
C VAL A 92 -11.31 -30.98 -10.55
N LEU A 93 -11.59 -29.72 -10.23
CA LEU A 93 -10.80 -28.91 -9.32
C LEU A 93 -11.59 -28.49 -8.08
N ALA A 94 -10.87 -28.04 -7.07
CA ALA A 94 -11.40 -27.29 -5.93
C ALA A 94 -10.33 -26.36 -5.36
N ILE A 95 -10.73 -25.14 -4.99
CA ILE A 95 -9.86 -24.15 -4.36
C ILE A 95 -10.39 -23.87 -2.97
N HIS A 96 -9.55 -24.02 -1.96
CA HIS A 96 -9.89 -23.73 -0.57
C HIS A 96 -8.92 -22.71 0.03
N PRO A 97 -9.37 -21.49 0.36
CA PRO A 97 -8.50 -20.47 0.95
C PRO A 97 -8.22 -20.77 2.42
N GLU A 98 -7.05 -20.40 2.93
CA GLU A 98 -6.72 -20.56 4.35
C GLU A 98 -7.67 -19.77 5.26
N ILE A 99 -7.92 -18.52 4.87
CA ILE A 99 -8.80 -17.60 5.58
C ILE A 99 -10.07 -17.51 4.74
N PRO A 100 -11.22 -17.98 5.26
CA PRO A 100 -12.50 -17.85 4.56
C PRO A 100 -12.73 -16.39 4.18
N SER A 101 -13.20 -16.15 2.95
CA SER A 101 -13.41 -14.84 2.30
C SER A 101 -12.18 -14.10 1.76
N LEU A 102 -10.95 -14.48 2.12
CA LEU A 102 -9.78 -13.94 1.44
C LEU A 102 -9.48 -14.78 0.20
N ARG A 103 -9.38 -14.10 -0.93
CA ARG A 103 -9.03 -14.74 -2.18
C ARG A 103 -7.52 -14.75 -2.38
N ALA A 104 -7.03 -15.80 -3.03
CA ALA A 104 -5.60 -16.06 -3.25
C ALA A 104 -5.26 -15.86 -4.73
N TYR A 105 -4.26 -16.57 -5.25
CA TYR A 105 -3.74 -16.36 -6.61
C TYR A 105 -4.21 -17.38 -7.65
N GLY A 106 -5.07 -18.33 -7.28
CA GLY A 106 -5.64 -19.27 -8.24
C GLY A 106 -4.71 -20.41 -8.70
N MET A 107 -5.04 -20.96 -9.86
CA MET A 107 -4.32 -22.06 -10.52
C MET A 107 -4.60 -22.03 -12.03
N ALA A 108 -3.79 -22.76 -12.80
CA ALA A 108 -3.97 -22.86 -14.25
C ALA A 108 -3.76 -24.30 -14.76
N PHE A 109 -4.53 -24.68 -15.78
CA PHE A 109 -4.14 -25.77 -16.70
C PHE A 109 -3.15 -25.22 -17.71
N VAL A 110 -2.09 -25.96 -18.04
CA VAL A 110 -0.94 -25.45 -18.79
C VAL A 110 -0.50 -26.42 -19.86
N ILE A 111 -0.19 -25.88 -21.05
CA ILE A 111 0.58 -26.54 -22.11
C ILE A 111 1.88 -25.75 -22.29
N ALA A 112 3.03 -26.40 -22.07
CA ALA A 112 4.34 -25.76 -22.05
C ALA A 112 5.44 -26.63 -22.69
N PRO A 113 6.56 -26.05 -23.17
CA PRO A 113 7.63 -26.81 -23.82
C PRO A 113 8.44 -27.69 -22.84
N ASN A 114 8.32 -27.45 -21.53
CA ASN A 114 9.04 -28.20 -20.50
C ASN A 114 8.13 -28.45 -19.31
N PRO A 115 8.18 -29.64 -18.67
CA PRO A 115 7.40 -29.91 -17.45
C PRO A 115 7.92 -29.13 -16.22
N ARG A 116 9.11 -28.50 -16.32
CA ARG A 116 9.69 -27.64 -15.29
C ARG A 116 9.71 -26.18 -15.73
N LEU A 117 8.84 -25.38 -15.15
CA LEU A 117 8.76 -23.94 -15.39
C LEU A 117 9.81 -23.19 -14.55
N ARG A 118 11.08 -23.21 -14.98
CA ARG A 118 12.23 -22.70 -14.18
C ARG A 118 12.17 -21.20 -13.85
N TYR A 119 11.50 -20.43 -14.68
CA TYR A 119 11.39 -18.97 -14.54
C TYR A 119 10.09 -18.54 -13.87
N ALA A 120 9.25 -19.50 -13.47
CA ALA A 120 8.01 -19.26 -12.78
C ALA A 120 8.24 -18.63 -11.41
N THR A 121 7.48 -17.58 -11.12
CA THR A 121 7.45 -16.94 -9.80
C THR A 121 6.12 -17.15 -9.12
N ALA A 122 6.14 -17.06 -7.79
CA ALA A 122 4.95 -17.26 -6.97
C ALA A 122 4.02 -16.04 -7.00
N SER A 123 3.01 -16.03 -6.12
CA SER A 123 1.98 -14.97 -6.03
C SER A 123 1.20 -14.81 -7.35
N GLN A 124 0.99 -13.58 -7.79
CA GLN A 124 0.16 -13.20 -8.94
C GLN A 124 0.61 -13.80 -10.28
N TYR A 125 1.82 -14.36 -10.37
CA TYR A 125 2.29 -15.00 -11.61
C TYR A 125 1.85 -16.46 -11.76
N MET A 126 1.08 -17.00 -10.80
CA MET A 126 0.52 -18.37 -10.78
C MET A 126 1.52 -19.51 -10.98
N GLY A 127 2.82 -19.24 -10.84
CA GLY A 127 3.86 -20.19 -11.21
C GLY A 127 4.00 -20.40 -12.73
N LEU A 128 3.55 -19.47 -13.57
CA LEU A 128 3.68 -19.53 -15.04
C LEU A 128 4.85 -18.67 -15.53
N PHE A 129 4.87 -17.41 -15.09
CA PHE A 129 5.79 -16.39 -15.58
C PHE A 129 6.51 -15.67 -14.44
N ASN A 130 7.23 -14.63 -14.79
CA ASN A 130 7.83 -13.65 -13.91
C ASN A 130 7.75 -12.26 -14.55
N ILE A 131 8.25 -11.26 -13.81
CA ILE A 131 8.21 -9.86 -14.24
C ILE A 131 8.94 -9.57 -15.56
N THR A 132 9.89 -10.41 -15.99
CA THR A 132 10.71 -10.17 -17.19
C THR A 132 10.27 -10.99 -18.41
N ASN A 133 9.55 -12.11 -18.23
CA ASN A 133 9.11 -12.95 -19.33
C ASN A 133 7.60 -12.96 -19.57
N ASP A 134 6.78 -12.40 -18.67
CA ASP A 134 5.35 -12.21 -18.90
C ASP A 134 5.09 -11.40 -20.19
N GLY A 135 4.33 -11.98 -21.13
CA GLY A 135 4.10 -11.42 -22.47
C GLY A 135 5.14 -11.78 -23.53
N ASN A 136 6.19 -12.54 -23.19
CA ASN A 136 7.21 -12.93 -24.17
C ASN A 136 6.74 -14.09 -25.07
N VAL A 137 6.66 -13.84 -26.37
CA VAL A 137 6.24 -14.83 -27.38
C VAL A 137 7.10 -16.10 -27.41
N THR A 138 8.36 -16.03 -26.96
CA THR A 138 9.26 -17.20 -26.88
C THR A 138 8.96 -18.13 -25.71
N ASN A 139 7.97 -17.81 -24.86
CA ASN A 139 7.57 -18.68 -23.75
C ASN A 139 6.95 -19.98 -24.26
N HIS A 140 6.19 -19.92 -25.36
CA HIS A 140 5.40 -21.03 -25.89
C HIS A 140 4.47 -21.65 -24.83
N VAL A 141 3.76 -20.80 -24.08
CA VAL A 141 2.84 -21.21 -23.03
C VAL A 141 1.40 -20.89 -23.44
N PHE A 142 0.55 -21.89 -23.39
CA PHE A 142 -0.90 -21.75 -23.42
C PHE A 142 -1.45 -22.20 -22.06
N ALA A 143 -2.32 -21.40 -21.46
CA ALA A 143 -2.91 -21.73 -20.17
C ALA A 143 -4.39 -21.36 -20.09
N ILE A 144 -5.12 -22.10 -19.26
CA ILE A 144 -6.46 -21.73 -18.81
C ILE A 144 -6.37 -21.44 -17.33
N GLU A 145 -6.49 -20.17 -16.96
CA GLU A 145 -6.38 -19.71 -15.58
C GLU A 145 -7.73 -19.71 -14.86
N PHE A 146 -7.65 -19.92 -13.54
CA PHE A 146 -8.74 -19.81 -12.59
C PHE A 146 -8.31 -18.79 -11.54
N ASP A 147 -8.36 -17.52 -11.91
CA ASP A 147 -7.90 -16.45 -11.05
C ASP A 147 -8.92 -16.12 -9.96
N THR A 148 -8.41 -15.94 -8.76
CA THR A 148 -9.18 -15.53 -7.60
C THR A 148 -8.75 -14.16 -7.09
N ILE A 149 -7.83 -13.43 -7.72
CA ILE A 149 -7.48 -12.07 -7.32
C ILE A 149 -7.79 -11.10 -8.46
N LEU A 150 -8.13 -9.86 -8.11
CA LEU A 150 -8.19 -8.78 -9.09
C LEU A 150 -6.82 -8.09 -9.11
N SER A 151 -6.10 -8.25 -10.21
CA SER A 151 -4.80 -7.67 -10.49
C SER A 151 -4.94 -6.64 -11.62
N PRO A 152 -5.03 -5.33 -11.32
CA PRO A 152 -5.13 -4.30 -12.35
C PRO A 152 -3.98 -4.31 -13.37
N LYS A 153 -2.80 -4.84 -12.97
CA LYS A 153 -1.64 -5.01 -13.86
C LYS A 153 -1.93 -5.97 -15.03
N PHE A 154 -2.78 -6.97 -14.80
CA PHE A 154 -3.09 -8.02 -15.78
C PHE A 154 -4.42 -7.79 -16.49
N ASN A 155 -5.07 -6.66 -16.24
CA ASN A 155 -6.36 -6.27 -16.84
C ASN A 155 -7.49 -7.26 -16.52
N ASP A 156 -7.45 -7.82 -15.32
CA ASP A 156 -8.44 -8.77 -14.81
C ASP A 156 -9.86 -8.17 -14.81
N THR A 157 -10.82 -8.97 -15.27
CA THR A 157 -12.23 -8.57 -15.33
C THR A 157 -12.85 -8.43 -13.94
N ASP A 158 -12.56 -9.38 -13.04
CA ASP A 158 -12.98 -9.37 -11.63
C ASP A 158 -12.03 -10.23 -10.76
N ASP A 159 -12.33 -10.35 -9.47
CA ASP A 159 -11.56 -11.17 -8.53
C ASP A 159 -12.01 -12.65 -8.46
N ASN A 160 -12.66 -13.16 -9.52
CA ASN A 160 -13.18 -14.52 -9.61
C ASN A 160 -13.48 -14.86 -11.08
N HIS A 161 -12.45 -15.01 -11.91
CA HIS A 161 -12.62 -15.21 -13.35
C HIS A 161 -11.90 -16.46 -13.86
N VAL A 162 -12.28 -16.84 -15.08
CA VAL A 162 -11.60 -17.87 -15.88
C VAL A 162 -11.09 -17.20 -17.14
N GLY A 163 -9.82 -17.42 -17.45
CA GLY A 163 -9.10 -16.74 -18.51
C GLY A 163 -8.43 -17.70 -19.49
N ILE A 164 -8.27 -17.28 -20.74
CA ILE A 164 -7.45 -17.95 -21.74
C ILE A 164 -6.17 -17.12 -21.91
N ASP A 165 -5.04 -17.73 -21.57
CA ASP A 165 -3.75 -17.08 -21.52
C ASP A 165 -2.84 -17.61 -22.63
N ILE A 166 -2.19 -16.68 -23.35
CA ILE A 166 -1.20 -17.00 -24.38
C ILE A 166 0.06 -16.19 -24.09
N ASN A 167 1.11 -16.88 -23.60
CA ASN A 167 2.42 -16.32 -23.26
C ASN A 167 2.43 -15.17 -22.22
N SER A 168 1.28 -14.83 -21.64
CA SER A 168 1.03 -13.68 -20.77
C SER A 168 -0.08 -14.02 -19.78
N LEU A 169 -0.07 -13.42 -18.59
CA LEU A 169 -1.23 -13.41 -17.66
C LEU A 169 -2.30 -12.39 -18.04
N ILE A 170 -2.01 -11.50 -19.00
CA ILE A 170 -3.08 -10.73 -19.63
C ILE A 170 -3.83 -11.69 -20.56
N SER A 171 -4.96 -12.21 -20.06
CA SER A 171 -5.86 -13.08 -20.80
C SER A 171 -6.27 -12.47 -22.15
N VAL A 172 -6.26 -13.31 -23.20
CA VAL A 172 -6.77 -12.90 -24.52
C VAL A 172 -8.30 -12.83 -24.54
N GLU A 173 -8.94 -13.62 -23.69
CA GLU A 173 -10.38 -13.61 -23.44
C GLU A 173 -10.62 -14.14 -22.02
N SER A 174 -11.55 -13.53 -21.29
CA SER A 174 -11.89 -13.96 -19.92
C SER A 174 -13.36 -13.74 -19.61
N SER A 175 -13.87 -14.45 -18.60
CA SER A 175 -15.21 -14.24 -18.07
C SER A 175 -15.23 -14.45 -16.56
N PRO A 176 -16.08 -13.71 -15.81
CA PRO A 176 -16.43 -14.08 -14.44
C PRO A 176 -16.77 -15.56 -14.35
N ALA A 177 -16.29 -16.24 -13.31
CA ALA A 177 -16.47 -17.67 -13.17
C ALA A 177 -17.95 -18.03 -12.97
N GLY A 178 -18.45 -18.94 -13.79
CA GLY A 178 -19.85 -19.29 -13.83
C GLY A 178 -20.17 -20.32 -14.89
N TYR A 179 -21.46 -20.57 -15.11
CA TYR A 179 -21.91 -21.50 -16.13
C TYR A 179 -23.28 -21.15 -16.67
N TRP A 180 -23.52 -21.50 -17.93
CA TRP A 180 -24.81 -21.30 -18.58
C TRP A 180 -25.74 -22.48 -18.30
N GLY A 181 -26.92 -22.18 -17.76
CA GLY A 181 -27.99 -23.16 -17.57
C GLY A 181 -28.65 -23.56 -18.88
N ILE A 182 -29.44 -24.64 -18.85
CA ILE A 182 -30.16 -25.16 -20.01
C ILE A 182 -31.13 -24.11 -20.60
N LYS A 183 -31.68 -23.22 -19.78
CA LYS A 183 -32.57 -22.13 -20.22
C LYS A 183 -31.81 -20.86 -20.63
N GLY A 184 -30.49 -20.94 -20.83
CA GLY A 184 -29.66 -19.81 -21.21
C GLY A 184 -29.40 -18.78 -20.10
N GLN A 185 -29.72 -19.08 -18.83
CA GLN A 185 -29.39 -18.18 -17.73
C GLN A 185 -27.95 -18.38 -17.25
N PHE A 186 -27.22 -17.28 -17.04
CA PHE A 186 -25.90 -17.34 -16.41
C PHE A 186 -26.02 -17.60 -14.91
N LYS A 187 -25.16 -18.47 -14.37
CA LYS A 187 -25.11 -18.81 -12.94
C LYS A 187 -23.69 -18.64 -12.43
N ASN A 188 -23.51 -17.66 -11.55
CA ASN A 188 -22.21 -17.37 -10.93
C ASN A 188 -21.70 -18.57 -10.13
N MET A 189 -20.39 -18.78 -10.16
CA MET A 189 -19.70 -19.81 -9.41
C MET A 189 -18.52 -19.19 -8.69
N ASN A 190 -18.44 -19.40 -7.38
CA ASN A 190 -17.33 -18.91 -6.59
C ASN A 190 -16.20 -19.96 -6.58
N LEU A 191 -15.06 -19.61 -7.19
CA LEU A 191 -13.90 -20.48 -7.31
C LEU A 191 -13.36 -20.90 -5.94
N ILE A 192 -13.31 -19.99 -4.97
CA ILE A 192 -12.81 -20.24 -3.60
C ILE A 192 -13.84 -20.91 -2.68
N SER A 193 -14.91 -21.47 -3.23
CA SER A 193 -15.99 -22.08 -2.43
C SER A 193 -15.61 -23.38 -1.70
N GLY A 194 -14.44 -23.96 -2.00
CA GLY A 194 -14.06 -25.30 -1.54
C GLY A 194 -14.92 -26.42 -2.14
N ARG A 195 -15.82 -26.10 -3.08
CA ARG A 195 -16.67 -27.08 -3.75
C ARG A 195 -16.00 -27.57 -5.02
N ARG A 196 -16.31 -28.81 -5.38
CA ARG A 196 -15.80 -29.46 -6.60
C ARG A 196 -16.47 -28.84 -7.83
N MET A 197 -15.66 -28.49 -8.81
CA MET A 197 -16.06 -27.92 -10.09
C MET A 197 -15.43 -28.75 -11.21
N GLN A 198 -16.20 -29.09 -12.23
CA GLN A 198 -15.69 -29.77 -13.41
C GLN A 198 -15.52 -28.77 -14.55
N VAL A 199 -14.39 -28.89 -15.24
CA VAL A 199 -14.00 -28.03 -16.36
C VAL A 199 -13.78 -28.89 -17.59
N TRP A 200 -14.08 -28.33 -18.75
CA TRP A 200 -13.77 -28.85 -20.07
C TRP A 200 -13.09 -27.76 -20.90
N VAL A 201 -12.02 -28.11 -21.59
CA VAL A 201 -11.32 -27.23 -22.52
C VAL A 201 -11.20 -27.98 -23.83
N ASP A 202 -11.70 -27.41 -24.91
CA ASP A 202 -11.66 -28.01 -26.24
C ASP A 202 -11.06 -27.03 -27.24
N TYR A 203 -10.15 -27.53 -28.06
CA TYR A 203 -9.58 -26.81 -29.20
C TYR A 203 -9.88 -27.57 -30.48
N ASP A 204 -10.52 -26.90 -31.45
CA ASP A 204 -10.77 -27.43 -32.79
C ASP A 204 -9.76 -26.86 -33.80
N SER A 205 -8.94 -27.73 -34.39
CA SER A 205 -7.92 -27.35 -35.37
C SER A 205 -8.48 -26.78 -36.68
N HIS A 206 -9.72 -27.09 -37.05
CA HIS A 206 -10.29 -26.65 -38.33
C HIS A 206 -10.86 -25.23 -38.24
N THR A 207 -11.44 -24.90 -37.09
CA THR A 207 -12.08 -23.61 -36.84
C THR A 207 -11.22 -22.69 -35.99
N HIS A 208 -10.13 -23.20 -35.40
CA HIS A 208 -9.31 -22.53 -34.39
C HIS A 208 -10.09 -22.08 -33.15
N GLN A 209 -11.24 -22.71 -32.91
CA GLN A 209 -12.11 -22.40 -31.79
C GLN A 209 -11.53 -23.01 -30.51
N ILE A 210 -11.38 -22.18 -29.48
CA ILE A 210 -11.06 -22.58 -28.11
C ILE A 210 -12.30 -22.34 -27.27
N ASP A 211 -12.82 -23.39 -26.65
CA ASP A 211 -13.98 -23.32 -25.76
C ASP A 211 -13.61 -23.81 -24.37
N VAL A 212 -13.84 -22.96 -23.36
CA VAL A 212 -13.73 -23.31 -21.95
C VAL A 212 -15.13 -23.36 -21.36
N THR A 213 -15.49 -24.53 -20.81
CA THR A 213 -16.77 -24.74 -20.15
C THR A 213 -16.52 -25.20 -18.71
N MET A 214 -17.35 -24.77 -17.76
CA MET A 214 -17.30 -25.28 -16.39
C MET A 214 -18.69 -25.49 -15.81
N ALA A 215 -18.81 -26.35 -14.81
CA ALA A 215 -20.05 -26.58 -14.07
C ALA A 215 -19.76 -27.14 -12.67
N PRO A 216 -20.73 -27.06 -11.73
CA PRO A 216 -20.63 -27.76 -10.46
C PRO A 216 -20.47 -29.28 -10.69
N TYR A 217 -19.70 -29.94 -9.82
CA TYR A 217 -19.47 -31.38 -9.86
C TYR A 217 -20.77 -32.21 -9.96
N LYS A 218 -20.76 -33.24 -10.81
CA LYS A 218 -21.91 -34.09 -11.18
C LYS A 218 -23.02 -33.36 -11.95
N LYS A 219 -22.70 -32.26 -12.62
CA LYS A 219 -23.56 -31.69 -13.67
C LYS A 219 -23.00 -31.98 -15.04
N ASP A 220 -23.89 -32.14 -16.00
CA ASP A 220 -23.54 -32.28 -17.41
C ASP A 220 -22.83 -31.02 -17.91
N LYS A 221 -21.94 -31.20 -18.89
CA LYS A 221 -21.25 -30.11 -19.58
C LYS A 221 -22.29 -29.15 -20.21
N PRO A 222 -22.30 -27.87 -19.84
CA PRO A 222 -23.12 -26.85 -20.49
C PRO A 222 -22.89 -26.82 -22.01
N LYS A 223 -23.96 -26.58 -22.77
CA LYS A 223 -23.87 -26.42 -24.24
C LYS A 223 -23.22 -25.11 -24.66
N LYS A 224 -23.43 -24.04 -23.88
CA LYS A 224 -22.84 -22.74 -24.13
C LYS A 224 -21.54 -22.62 -23.30
N PRO A 225 -20.39 -22.36 -23.93
CA PRO A 225 -19.13 -22.20 -23.22
C PRO A 225 -19.16 -20.99 -22.29
N LEU A 226 -18.31 -21.01 -21.28
CA LEU A 226 -18.07 -19.86 -20.40
C LEU A 226 -17.22 -18.81 -21.13
N VAL A 227 -16.09 -19.26 -21.69
CA VAL A 227 -15.14 -18.44 -22.46
C VAL A 227 -14.95 -19.11 -23.82
N SER A 228 -14.92 -18.33 -24.89
CA SER A 228 -14.90 -18.83 -26.26
C SER A 228 -14.20 -17.83 -27.17
N ILE A 229 -13.17 -18.26 -27.89
CA ILE A 229 -12.39 -17.41 -28.82
C ILE A 229 -11.90 -18.21 -30.02
N VAL A 230 -11.82 -17.56 -31.18
CA VAL A 230 -11.21 -18.11 -32.40
C VAL A 230 -9.78 -17.59 -32.54
N THR A 231 -8.80 -18.43 -32.24
CA THR A 231 -7.37 -18.08 -32.28
C THR A 231 -6.52 -19.29 -32.69
N ASP A 232 -5.69 -19.13 -33.71
CA ASP A 232 -4.77 -20.19 -34.14
C ASP A 232 -3.59 -20.34 -33.18
N LEU A 233 -3.48 -21.53 -32.57
CA LEU A 233 -2.41 -21.88 -31.64
C LEU A 233 -1.11 -22.33 -32.33
N SER A 234 -1.04 -22.33 -33.67
CA SER A 234 0.11 -22.82 -34.44
C SER A 234 1.38 -21.99 -34.24
N SER A 235 1.30 -20.72 -33.85
CA SER A 235 2.48 -19.93 -33.47
C SER A 235 2.93 -20.18 -32.02
N VAL A 236 2.04 -20.69 -31.18
CA VAL A 236 2.25 -20.88 -29.74
C VAL A 236 2.77 -22.29 -29.44
N LEU A 237 2.04 -23.31 -29.88
CA LEU A 237 2.36 -24.69 -29.55
C LEU A 237 3.49 -25.22 -30.42
N LEU A 238 4.53 -25.77 -29.81
CA LEU A 238 5.59 -26.50 -30.50
C LEU A 238 5.12 -27.92 -30.86
N GLN A 239 5.98 -28.65 -31.57
CA GLN A 239 5.64 -29.98 -32.05
C GLN A 239 5.34 -30.96 -30.90
N ASP A 240 6.22 -31.00 -29.90
CA ASP A 240 6.10 -31.86 -28.73
C ASP A 240 6.11 -30.98 -27.48
N MET A 241 5.10 -31.11 -26.64
CA MET A 241 4.90 -30.28 -25.45
C MET A 241 4.39 -31.10 -24.28
N PHE A 242 4.37 -30.49 -23.10
CA PHE A 242 3.92 -31.10 -21.86
C PHE A 242 2.64 -30.42 -21.39
N VAL A 243 1.75 -31.22 -20.83
CA VAL A 243 0.49 -30.74 -20.26
C VAL A 243 0.50 -30.96 -18.75
N GLY A 244 -0.12 -30.05 -18.01
CA GLY A 244 -0.11 -30.10 -16.56
C GLY A 244 -0.89 -28.99 -15.91
N PHE A 245 -0.58 -28.76 -14.64
CA PHE A 245 -1.17 -27.72 -13.82
C PHE A 245 -0.09 -26.92 -13.11
N SER A 246 -0.35 -25.63 -12.97
CA SER A 246 0.46 -24.69 -12.20
C SER A 246 -0.40 -23.99 -11.16
N SER A 247 0.18 -23.68 -10.02
CA SER A 247 -0.43 -22.81 -9.03
C SER A 247 0.65 -22.19 -8.15
N ALA A 248 0.31 -21.07 -7.50
CA ALA A 248 1.20 -20.39 -6.60
C ALA A 248 0.49 -19.87 -5.36
N THR A 249 1.28 -19.68 -4.32
CA THR A 249 0.89 -18.97 -3.09
C THR A 249 1.68 -17.68 -2.98
N GLY A 250 1.19 -16.74 -2.19
CA GLY A 250 1.87 -15.49 -1.89
C GLY A 250 1.61 -15.07 -0.46
N THR A 251 1.19 -13.83 -0.23
CA THR A 251 0.83 -13.35 1.11
C THR A 251 -0.49 -13.92 1.61
N ILE A 252 -1.41 -14.21 0.70
CA ILE A 252 -2.65 -14.95 0.94
C ILE A 252 -2.48 -16.35 0.33
N MET A 253 -2.90 -17.38 1.06
CA MET A 253 -2.63 -18.78 0.72
C MET A 253 -3.93 -19.56 0.53
N SER A 254 -3.92 -20.48 -0.44
CA SER A 254 -5.00 -21.43 -0.70
C SER A 254 -4.43 -22.81 -1.01
N GLU A 255 -5.19 -23.84 -0.67
CA GLU A 255 -4.99 -25.18 -1.18
C GLU A 255 -5.74 -25.32 -2.51
N ASN A 256 -4.98 -25.56 -3.58
CA ASN A 256 -5.50 -25.81 -4.93
C ASN A 256 -5.43 -27.30 -5.23
N TYR A 257 -6.56 -27.93 -5.53
CA TYR A 257 -6.66 -29.37 -5.75
C TYR A 257 -7.13 -29.72 -7.16
N VAL A 258 -6.57 -30.80 -7.70
CA VAL A 258 -7.11 -31.54 -8.84
C VAL A 258 -7.47 -32.94 -8.37
N LEU A 259 -8.72 -33.33 -8.59
CA LEU A 259 -9.29 -34.59 -8.11
C LEU A 259 -9.23 -35.68 -9.18
N GLY A 260 -9.33 -35.29 -10.44
CA GLY A 260 -9.23 -36.17 -11.59
C GLY A 260 -9.00 -35.36 -12.85
N TRP A 261 -8.38 -35.99 -13.84
CA TRP A 261 -7.93 -35.33 -15.05
C TRP A 261 -7.89 -36.32 -16.21
N SER A 262 -8.41 -35.90 -17.36
CA SER A 262 -8.32 -36.62 -18.62
C SER A 262 -7.92 -35.66 -19.73
N PHE A 263 -7.17 -36.17 -20.70
CA PHE A 263 -6.66 -35.44 -21.83
C PHE A 263 -6.68 -36.33 -23.07
N GLY A 264 -6.96 -35.75 -24.23
CA GLY A 264 -6.93 -36.44 -25.53
C GLY A 264 -6.52 -35.51 -26.65
N VAL A 265 -5.77 -36.05 -27.62
CA VAL A 265 -5.38 -35.35 -28.88
C VAL A 265 -6.00 -36.09 -30.06
N LYS A 266 -6.43 -35.33 -31.09
CA LYS A 266 -7.17 -35.82 -32.27
C LYS A 266 -8.52 -36.47 -31.94
N GLY A 267 -9.08 -36.13 -30.78
CA GLY A 267 -10.35 -36.64 -30.30
C GLY A 267 -10.78 -35.96 -29.01
N ASN A 268 -11.95 -36.35 -28.51
CA ASN A 268 -12.46 -35.88 -27.23
C ASN A 268 -11.69 -36.52 -26.07
N ALA A 269 -11.50 -35.79 -24.96
CA ALA A 269 -10.98 -36.38 -23.74
C ALA A 269 -11.92 -37.49 -23.25
N PRO A 270 -11.39 -38.66 -22.86
CA PRO A 270 -12.20 -39.67 -22.19
C PRO A 270 -12.95 -39.10 -20.98
N PRO A 271 -14.21 -39.53 -20.73
CA PRO A 271 -14.97 -39.04 -19.59
C PRO A 271 -14.37 -39.54 -18.26
N LEU A 272 -14.38 -38.68 -17.24
CA LEU A 272 -13.99 -39.06 -15.88
C LEU A 272 -15.06 -39.94 -15.23
N ASP A 273 -14.61 -41.00 -14.56
CA ASP A 273 -15.46 -41.76 -13.63
C ASP A 273 -15.59 -40.99 -12.32
N LEU A 274 -16.58 -40.11 -12.28
CA LEU A 274 -16.85 -39.24 -11.13
C LEU A 274 -17.06 -40.05 -9.83
N SER A 275 -17.55 -41.29 -9.92
CA SER A 275 -17.80 -42.12 -8.73
C SER A 275 -16.50 -42.52 -8.00
N LYS A 276 -15.38 -42.61 -8.73
CA LYS A 276 -14.06 -43.00 -8.22
C LYS A 276 -13.22 -41.84 -7.72
N LEU A 277 -13.63 -40.59 -7.97
CA LEU A 277 -12.82 -39.44 -7.59
C LEU A 277 -12.66 -39.34 -6.06
N PRO A 278 -11.45 -38.96 -5.60
CA PRO A 278 -11.15 -38.80 -4.19
C PRO A 278 -12.04 -37.74 -3.51
N LYS A 279 -12.26 -37.90 -2.21
CA LYS A 279 -13.02 -36.95 -1.41
C LYS A 279 -12.11 -35.84 -0.91
N LEU A 280 -12.58 -34.60 -0.99
CA LEU A 280 -11.93 -33.44 -0.37
C LEU A 280 -11.85 -33.63 1.15
N PRO A 281 -10.80 -33.09 1.80
CA PRO A 281 -10.71 -33.10 3.26
C PRO A 281 -11.87 -32.30 3.87
N LYS A 282 -12.22 -32.62 5.12
CA LYS A 282 -13.15 -31.79 5.90
C LYS A 282 -12.35 -30.65 6.52
N TRP A 283 -12.69 -29.41 6.16
CA TRP A 283 -12.11 -28.23 6.77
C TRP A 283 -12.92 -27.84 8.00
N GLU A 284 -12.33 -28.03 9.17
CA GLU A 284 -12.87 -27.46 10.41
C GLU A 284 -12.57 -25.95 10.44
N PRO A 285 -13.53 -25.10 10.88
CA PRO A 285 -13.28 -23.67 11.00
C PRO A 285 -12.08 -23.41 11.93
N LYS A 286 -10.96 -22.90 11.40
CA LYS A 286 -9.79 -22.56 12.21
C LYS A 286 -10.17 -21.51 13.27
N ARG A 287 -9.78 -21.73 14.53
CA ARG A 287 -10.01 -20.82 15.68
C ARG A 287 -9.53 -19.38 15.40
N ILE A 288 -8.51 -19.21 14.56
CA ILE A 288 -7.94 -17.91 14.17
C ILE A 288 -8.94 -17.05 13.38
N TYR A 289 -9.76 -17.64 12.50
CA TYR A 289 -10.83 -16.91 11.79
C TYR A 289 -11.90 -16.40 12.77
N SER A 290 -12.25 -17.20 13.79
CA SER A 290 -13.17 -16.76 14.86
C SER A 290 -12.59 -15.58 15.65
N ILE A 291 -11.29 -15.61 15.94
CA ILE A 291 -10.59 -14.51 16.61
C ILE A 291 -10.59 -13.27 15.71
N TYR A 292 -10.14 -13.36 14.46
CA TYR A 292 -10.04 -12.19 13.58
C TYR A 292 -11.41 -11.55 13.28
N LYS A 293 -12.44 -12.37 13.01
CA LYS A 293 -13.81 -11.90 12.79
C LYS A 293 -14.40 -11.16 14.00
N THR A 294 -14.04 -11.56 15.21
CA THR A 294 -14.57 -10.99 16.45
C THR A 294 -13.75 -9.79 16.96
N TRP A 295 -12.43 -9.87 16.82
CA TRP A 295 -11.51 -8.87 17.36
C TRP A 295 -11.29 -7.68 16.41
N MET A 296 -11.26 -7.90 15.10
CA MET A 296 -11.00 -6.83 14.12
C MET A 296 -12.03 -5.67 14.22
N PRO A 297 -13.35 -5.92 14.32
CA PRO A 297 -14.32 -4.83 14.50
C PRO A 297 -14.14 -4.12 15.85
N SER A 298 -13.89 -4.90 16.92
CA SER A 298 -13.70 -4.36 18.27
C SER A 298 -12.50 -3.42 18.33
N VAL A 299 -11.36 -3.81 17.76
CA VAL A 299 -10.13 -2.99 17.70
C VAL A 299 -10.37 -1.70 16.92
N CYS A 300 -11.05 -1.75 15.77
CA CYS A 300 -11.41 -0.56 15.00
C CYS A 300 -12.37 0.38 15.76
N ILE A 301 -13.34 -0.18 16.48
CA ILE A 301 -14.30 0.58 17.30
C ILE A 301 -13.62 1.34 18.43
N PHE A 302 -12.53 0.83 19.01
CA PHE A 302 -11.81 1.54 20.08
C PHE A 302 -10.70 2.46 19.57
N LEU A 303 -9.95 2.07 18.53
CA LEU A 303 -8.82 2.86 18.01
C LEU A 303 -9.27 4.16 17.33
N ILE A 304 -10.33 4.12 16.51
CA ILE A 304 -10.76 5.30 15.74
C ILE A 304 -11.25 6.42 16.68
N PRO A 305 -12.14 6.16 17.67
CA PRO A 305 -12.53 7.19 18.64
C PRO A 305 -11.37 7.63 19.53
N PHE A 306 -10.46 6.74 19.92
CA PHE A 306 -9.30 7.09 20.71
C PHE A 306 -8.40 8.10 19.98
N LEU A 307 -8.10 7.84 18.71
CA LEU A 307 -7.32 8.76 17.87
C LEU A 307 -8.06 10.08 17.70
N PHE A 308 -9.36 10.06 17.40
CA PHE A 308 -10.18 11.27 17.25
C PHE A 308 -10.21 12.11 18.54
N ILE A 309 -10.46 11.50 19.69
CA ILE A 309 -10.47 12.18 21.00
C ILE A 309 -9.09 12.77 21.31
N SER A 310 -8.01 12.04 21.04
CA SER A 310 -6.64 12.55 21.25
C SER A 310 -6.37 13.82 20.43
N THR A 311 -6.80 13.84 19.15
CA THR A 311 -6.65 15.02 18.29
C THR A 311 -7.49 16.19 18.76
N LEU A 312 -8.72 15.94 19.24
CA LEU A 312 -9.60 16.98 19.78
C LEU A 312 -9.02 17.58 21.07
N ILE A 313 -8.49 16.75 21.97
CA ILE A 313 -7.81 17.23 23.19
C ILE A 313 -6.61 18.09 22.82
N MET A 314 -5.79 17.65 21.87
CA MET A 314 -4.62 18.43 21.41
C MET A 314 -5.04 19.76 20.79
N LEU A 315 -6.11 19.79 19.98
CA LEU A 315 -6.66 21.01 19.40
C LEU A 315 -7.19 21.96 20.46
N VAL A 316 -7.96 21.47 21.43
CA VAL A 316 -8.49 22.28 22.54
C VAL A 316 -7.34 22.86 23.36
N ARG A 317 -6.33 22.04 23.71
CA ARG A 317 -5.14 22.53 24.42
C ARG A 317 -4.41 23.60 23.62
N PHE A 318 -4.28 23.42 22.30
CA PHE A 318 -3.68 24.42 21.41
C PHE A 318 -4.47 25.73 21.40
N VAL A 319 -5.80 25.68 21.25
CA VAL A 319 -6.66 26.86 21.26
C VAL A 319 -6.64 27.56 22.61
N LEU A 320 -6.70 26.82 23.73
CA LEU A 320 -6.64 27.39 25.07
C LEU A 320 -5.28 28.02 25.36
N ARG A 321 -4.17 27.37 24.97
CA ARG A 321 -2.82 27.96 25.06
C ARG A 321 -2.74 29.24 24.24
N ARG A 322 -3.26 29.23 23.01
CA ARG A 322 -3.29 30.41 22.14
C ARG A 322 -4.13 31.54 22.74
N ARG A 323 -5.32 31.23 23.29
CA ARG A 323 -6.18 32.24 23.95
C ARG A 323 -5.53 32.82 25.20
N ARG A 324 -4.88 32.00 26.04
CA ARG A 324 -4.18 32.48 27.23
C ARG A 324 -2.99 33.39 26.88
N LYS A 325 -2.20 33.02 25.85
CA LYS A 325 -1.03 33.81 25.42
C LYS A 325 -1.40 35.23 24.93
N PHE A 326 -2.60 35.40 24.39
CA PHE A 326 -3.10 36.69 23.90
C PHE A 326 -4.23 37.28 24.76
N LYS A 327 -4.34 36.85 26.03
CA LYS A 327 -5.31 37.44 26.97
C LYS A 327 -4.78 38.81 27.39
N GLU A 328 -5.43 39.86 26.93
CA GLU A 328 -5.14 41.24 27.34
C GLU A 328 -5.97 41.53 28.61
N GLU A 329 -5.31 41.92 29.70
CA GLU A 329 -5.98 42.51 30.86
C GLU A 329 -5.98 44.02 30.68
N LEU A 330 -7.17 44.62 30.74
CA LEU A 330 -7.40 46.04 30.48
C LEU A 330 -7.61 46.74 31.81
N GLU A 331 -6.84 47.79 32.06
CA GLU A 331 -7.10 48.70 33.17
C GLU A 331 -8.18 49.72 32.79
N ASP A 332 -8.96 50.19 33.77
CA ASP A 332 -10.17 51.02 33.56
C ASP A 332 -9.91 52.38 32.88
N TRP A 333 -8.64 52.80 32.79
CA TRP A 333 -8.25 54.00 32.05
C TRP A 333 -7.99 53.71 30.57
N GLU A 334 -7.59 52.48 30.20
CA GLU A 334 -7.30 52.08 28.81
C GLU A 334 -8.57 51.95 27.95
N THR A 335 -9.71 51.64 28.57
CA THR A 335 -11.01 51.56 27.90
C THR A 335 -11.48 52.91 27.34
N ARG A 336 -10.98 54.03 27.90
CA ARG A 336 -11.35 55.39 27.48
C ARG A 336 -10.66 55.88 26.20
N LEU A 337 -9.59 55.20 25.75
CA LEU A 337 -8.80 55.52 24.55
C LEU A 337 -9.20 54.71 23.30
N GLY A 338 -10.32 53.97 23.37
CA GLY A 338 -10.64 52.81 22.53
C GLY A 338 -10.63 52.95 21.00
N LYS A 339 -10.56 54.16 20.42
CA LYS A 339 -10.52 54.34 18.95
C LYS A 339 -9.12 54.31 18.32
N ASN A 340 -8.05 54.57 19.08
CA ASN A 340 -6.69 54.72 18.53
C ASN A 340 -5.70 53.64 19.01
N ARG A 341 -6.19 52.53 19.58
CA ARG A 341 -5.35 51.48 20.16
C ARG A 341 -5.09 50.34 19.17
N MET A 342 -3.84 49.89 19.11
CA MET A 342 -3.45 48.65 18.42
C MET A 342 -3.55 47.45 19.39
N LYS A 343 -4.07 46.31 18.95
CA LYS A 343 -4.17 45.10 19.78
C LYS A 343 -2.80 44.44 19.92
N PHE A 344 -2.53 43.83 21.07
CA PHE A 344 -1.26 43.13 21.33
C PHE A 344 -1.03 41.98 20.33
N LYS A 345 -2.08 41.25 19.97
CA LYS A 345 -2.01 40.21 18.92
C LYS A 345 -1.52 40.77 17.58
N ASP A 346 -1.98 41.97 17.20
CA ASP A 346 -1.63 42.59 15.92
C ASP A 346 -0.19 43.11 15.96
N LEU A 347 0.26 43.67 17.09
CA LEU A 347 1.68 44.00 17.32
C LEU A 347 2.58 42.77 17.31
N TYR A 348 2.20 41.69 18.00
CA TYR A 348 2.96 40.45 18.04
C TYR A 348 3.10 39.83 16.64
N CYS A 349 2.05 39.88 15.82
CA CYS A 349 2.12 39.44 14.43
C CYS A 349 2.98 40.38 13.56
N ALA A 350 2.84 41.70 13.70
CA ALA A 350 3.60 42.69 12.94
C ALA A 350 5.10 42.62 13.23
N THR A 351 5.48 42.33 14.47
CA THR A 351 6.88 42.23 14.93
C THR A 351 7.46 40.81 14.85
N LYS A 352 6.71 39.86 14.27
CA LYS A 352 7.05 38.41 14.26
C LYS A 352 7.46 37.87 15.63
N GLY A 353 6.70 38.26 16.65
CA GLY A 353 6.93 37.88 18.03
C GLY A 353 8.04 38.69 18.71
N PHE A 354 8.19 39.96 18.36
CA PHE A 354 9.24 40.86 18.88
C PHE A 354 10.65 40.30 18.64
N ASN A 355 10.88 39.83 17.41
CA ASN A 355 12.17 39.29 17.03
C ASN A 355 13.23 40.40 17.01
N GLU A 356 14.34 40.20 17.72
CA GLU A 356 15.44 41.17 17.87
C GLU A 356 16.02 41.65 16.53
N LYS A 357 15.86 40.85 15.46
CA LYS A 357 16.35 41.20 14.12
C LYS A 357 15.56 42.32 13.43
N ASP A 358 14.33 42.58 13.88
CA ASP A 358 13.41 43.57 13.30
C ASP A 358 13.10 44.71 14.31
N LEU A 359 14.01 44.99 15.25
CA LEU A 359 13.85 45.99 16.33
C LEU A 359 13.93 47.43 15.78
N LEU A 360 12.90 48.25 16.03
CA LEU A 360 12.81 49.63 15.51
C LEU A 360 13.45 50.71 16.43
N GLY A 361 13.84 50.37 17.67
CA GLY A 361 14.57 51.28 18.58
C GLY A 361 14.46 50.90 20.06
N SER A 362 15.43 51.34 20.88
CA SER A 362 15.50 51.15 22.34
C SER A 362 15.53 52.49 23.10
N GLY A 363 14.59 52.69 24.02
CA GLY A 363 14.62 53.76 25.03
C GLY A 363 14.08 55.12 24.60
N GLY A 364 13.05 55.60 25.31
CA GLY A 364 12.33 56.84 25.00
C GLY A 364 12.14 57.74 26.23
N PHE A 365 13.22 58.36 26.72
CA PHE A 365 13.15 59.62 27.46
C PHE A 365 14.39 60.44 27.11
N GLY A 366 14.19 61.49 26.33
CA GLY A 366 15.28 62.37 25.87
C GLY A 366 15.97 63.12 27.01
N THR A 367 17.15 63.66 26.71
CA THR A 367 17.88 64.59 27.58
C THR A 367 17.10 65.88 27.78
N GLY A 368 16.74 66.22 29.01
CA GLY A 368 16.08 67.48 29.40
C GLY A 368 16.80 68.15 30.58
N ASN A 369 16.52 69.44 30.83
CA ASN A 369 17.11 70.15 31.95
C ASN A 369 16.38 69.76 33.25
N ILE A 370 17.11 69.44 34.31
CA ILE A 370 16.50 69.02 35.59
C ILE A 370 15.60 70.11 36.19
N LEU A 371 15.88 71.39 35.91
CA LEU A 371 15.05 72.51 36.36
C LEU A 371 13.67 72.55 35.71
N ASP A 372 13.46 71.86 34.57
CA ASP A 372 12.16 71.74 33.93
C ASP A 372 11.17 70.90 34.77
N ALA A 373 11.68 70.15 35.76
CA ALA A 373 10.88 69.40 36.72
C ALA A 373 10.41 70.23 37.92
N THR A 374 10.76 71.53 38.00
CA THR A 374 10.33 72.42 39.09
C THR A 374 8.82 72.67 39.03
N ASP A 375 8.12 72.60 40.18
CA ASP A 375 6.69 72.90 40.24
C ASP A 375 6.43 74.36 39.83
N PRO A 376 5.60 74.64 38.81
CA PRO A 376 5.26 76.00 38.39
C PRO A 376 4.69 76.89 39.50
N LYS A 377 4.12 76.31 40.56
CA LYS A 377 3.56 77.04 41.71
C LYS A 377 4.60 77.67 42.62
N LEU A 378 5.89 77.28 42.53
CA LEU A 378 6.97 77.96 43.26
C LEU A 378 7.20 79.41 42.78
N GLY A 379 6.64 79.79 41.63
CA GLY A 379 6.86 81.11 41.04
C GLY A 379 8.31 81.29 40.58
N THR A 380 8.79 82.53 40.50
CA THR A 380 10.17 82.86 40.08
C THR A 380 11.10 83.24 41.24
N ASN A 381 10.59 83.26 42.47
CA ASN A 381 11.30 83.73 43.66
C ASN A 381 11.82 82.57 44.51
N TYR A 382 12.61 81.68 43.89
CA TYR A 382 13.29 80.58 44.57
C TYR A 382 14.78 80.59 44.21
N ASP A 383 15.61 80.10 45.13
CA ASP A 383 17.02 79.87 44.83
C ASP A 383 17.13 78.65 43.90
N ARG A 384 17.56 78.91 42.66
CA ARG A 384 17.73 77.85 41.65
C ARG A 384 18.70 76.77 42.10
N THR A 385 19.70 77.13 42.88
CA THR A 385 20.74 76.22 43.39
C THR A 385 20.15 75.25 44.41
N GLU A 386 19.28 75.74 45.29
CA GLU A 386 18.59 74.91 46.28
C GLU A 386 17.59 73.96 45.62
N VAL A 387 16.82 74.44 44.65
CA VAL A 387 15.87 73.59 43.91
C VAL A 387 16.59 72.52 43.09
N GLU A 388 17.68 72.88 42.41
CA GLU A 388 18.49 71.92 41.67
C GLU A 388 19.08 70.85 42.61
N MET A 389 19.59 71.26 43.78
CA MET A 389 20.12 70.36 44.79
C MET A 389 19.04 69.39 45.30
N VAL A 390 17.85 69.89 45.63
CA VAL A 390 16.74 69.07 46.13
C VAL A 390 16.27 68.07 45.06
N LEU A 391 16.20 68.48 43.79
CA LEU A 391 15.82 67.60 42.69
C LEU A 391 16.87 66.50 42.44
N LYS A 392 18.17 66.85 42.43
CA LYS A 392 19.26 65.86 42.33
C LYS A 392 19.27 64.90 43.52
N LEU A 393 19.08 65.41 44.73
CA LEU A 393 19.01 64.61 45.94
C LEU A 393 17.78 63.68 45.94
N GLY A 394 16.63 64.15 45.46
CA GLY A 394 15.43 63.35 45.25
C GLY A 394 15.69 62.19 44.28
N LEU A 395 16.38 62.46 43.18
CA LEU A 395 16.78 61.42 42.21
C LEU A 395 17.69 60.35 42.84
N MET A 396 18.66 60.75 43.67
CA MET A 396 19.52 59.82 44.41
C MET A 396 18.75 58.98 45.43
N CYS A 397 17.80 59.59 46.15
CA CYS A 397 16.93 58.89 47.10
C CYS A 397 16.01 57.87 46.41
N SER A 398 15.60 58.15 45.17
CA SER A 398 14.77 57.26 44.34
C SER A 398 15.56 56.22 43.53
N HIS A 399 16.87 56.09 43.78
CA HIS A 399 17.71 55.14 43.04
C HIS A 399 17.19 53.69 43.21
N PHE A 400 17.13 52.89 42.14
CA PHE A 400 16.55 51.54 42.21
C PHE A 400 17.33 50.62 43.16
N ASN A 401 18.67 50.68 43.14
CA ASN A 401 19.55 49.96 44.08
C ASN A 401 19.49 50.61 45.49
N PRO A 402 18.97 49.91 46.52
CA PRO A 402 18.87 50.46 47.87
C PRO A 402 20.21 50.86 48.50
N HIS A 403 21.31 50.19 48.12
CA HIS A 403 22.64 50.47 48.66
C HIS A 403 23.31 51.71 48.06
N ALA A 404 22.81 52.21 46.92
CA ALA A 404 23.31 53.43 46.28
C ALA A 404 22.59 54.71 46.78
N ARG A 405 21.51 54.55 47.57
CA ARG A 405 20.77 55.68 48.13
C ARG A 405 21.56 56.31 49.28
N PRO A 406 21.56 57.64 49.41
CA PRO A 406 22.19 58.30 50.55
C PRO A 406 21.48 57.90 51.85
N THR A 407 22.25 57.78 52.92
CA THR A 407 21.70 57.60 54.27
C THR A 407 20.99 58.89 54.73
N MET A 408 20.02 58.79 55.63
CA MET A 408 19.34 59.99 56.17
C MET A 408 20.31 61.00 56.78
N ARG A 409 21.43 60.55 57.35
CA ARG A 409 22.48 61.43 57.85
C ARG A 409 23.14 62.23 56.73
N GLN A 410 23.42 61.60 55.59
CA GLN A 410 23.97 62.29 54.41
C GLN A 410 22.96 63.25 53.79
N VAL A 411 21.68 62.85 53.68
CA VAL A 411 20.59 63.71 53.20
C VAL A 411 20.52 65.00 54.01
N LEU A 412 20.57 64.92 55.35
CA LEU A 412 20.57 66.09 56.21
C LEU A 412 21.81 66.97 56.03
N HIS A 413 23.00 66.39 55.88
CA HIS A 413 24.21 67.16 55.61
C HIS A 413 24.15 67.91 54.27
N TYR A 414 23.54 67.32 53.23
CA TYR A 414 23.33 68.02 51.95
C TYR A 414 22.31 69.15 52.09
N LEU A 415 21.19 68.93 52.77
CA LEU A 415 20.15 69.95 52.95
C LEU A 415 20.58 71.11 53.87
N SER A 416 21.46 70.86 54.85
CA SER A 416 22.00 71.89 55.74
C SER A 416 23.14 72.71 55.11
N GLY A 417 23.61 72.33 53.92
CA GLY A 417 24.78 72.95 53.28
C GLY A 417 26.14 72.54 53.90
N ASP A 418 26.14 71.53 54.78
CA ASP A 418 27.35 71.03 55.45
C ASP A 418 28.19 70.10 54.56
N ALA A 419 27.65 69.66 53.42
CA ALA A 419 28.33 68.82 52.44
C ALA A 419 27.88 69.15 51.02
N ILE A 420 28.79 69.03 50.04
CA ILE A 420 28.51 69.25 48.62
C ILE A 420 27.96 67.95 48.01
N LEU A 421 26.85 68.06 47.26
CA LEU A 421 26.25 66.93 46.56
C LEU A 421 27.21 66.41 45.47
N PRO A 422 27.46 65.08 45.36
CA PRO A 422 28.27 64.52 44.29
C PRO A 422 27.70 64.86 42.91
N ASP A 423 28.56 65.18 41.94
CA ASP A 423 28.10 65.47 40.58
C ASP A 423 27.56 64.21 39.91
N LEU A 424 26.33 64.28 39.43
CA LEU A 424 25.66 63.15 38.79
C LEU A 424 26.07 63.13 37.31
N SER A 425 27.12 62.36 36.99
CA SER A 425 27.56 62.23 35.61
C SER A 425 26.49 61.48 34.77
N PRO A 426 26.20 61.90 33.52
CA PRO A 426 25.26 61.18 32.64
C PRO A 426 25.65 59.72 32.38
N LEU A 427 26.93 59.39 32.55
CA LEU A 427 27.48 58.04 32.35
C LEU A 427 27.06 57.07 33.46
N ASP A 428 26.77 57.55 34.68
CA ASP A 428 26.34 56.71 35.79
C ASP A 428 24.85 56.36 35.73
N LEU A 429 24.02 57.18 35.07
CA LEU A 429 22.65 56.80 34.74
C LEU A 429 22.57 55.72 33.64
N ARG A 430 23.46 55.77 32.65
CA ARG A 430 23.46 54.85 31.49
C ARG A 430 23.88 53.42 31.84
N ARG A 431 24.79 53.26 32.82
CA ARG A 431 25.24 51.94 33.29
C ARG A 431 24.11 51.13 33.94
N ASN A 432 23.05 51.79 34.40
CA ASN A 432 21.91 51.17 35.08
C ASN A 432 20.85 50.59 34.13
N GLU A 433 20.78 51.03 32.86
CA GLU A 433 19.90 50.39 31.86
C GLU A 433 20.43 49.02 31.41
N MET A 434 21.75 48.86 31.34
CA MET A 434 22.41 47.67 30.77
C MET A 434 22.25 46.39 31.62
N MET A 435 21.88 46.51 32.91
CA MET A 435 21.68 45.37 33.81
C MET A 435 20.25 44.77 33.74
N LEU A 436 19.30 45.44 33.09
CA LEU A 436 17.92 44.96 32.94
C LEU A 436 17.74 44.01 31.75
N GLU A 437 18.61 44.08 30.73
CA GLU A 437 18.49 43.26 29.51
C GLU A 437 18.98 41.80 29.67
N ILE A 438 19.78 41.48 30.68
CA ILE A 438 20.46 40.17 30.78
C ILE A 438 19.53 39.04 31.27
N ASN A 439 18.40 39.33 31.93
CA ASN A 439 17.60 38.32 32.64
C ASN A 439 16.43 37.67 31.87
N HIS A 440 16.18 38.00 30.60
CA HIS A 440 14.98 37.52 29.88
C HIS A 440 15.20 36.59 28.68
N GLY A 441 16.44 36.26 28.32
CA GLY A 441 16.74 35.49 27.10
C GLY A 441 16.97 33.99 27.31
N LEU A 442 15.92 33.15 27.33
CA LEU A 442 16.04 31.71 27.05
C LEU A 442 14.79 31.14 26.33
N SER A 443 14.91 31.04 25.01
CA SER A 443 14.40 30.00 24.07
C SER A 443 12.92 29.56 24.09
N GLU A 444 12.23 29.77 22.96
CA GLU A 444 11.51 28.69 22.27
C GLU A 444 11.26 29.04 20.78
N THR A 445 12.11 28.51 19.90
CA THR A 445 11.90 28.48 18.45
C THR A 445 10.88 27.41 18.08
N GLY A 446 9.68 27.84 17.68
CA GLY A 446 8.67 26.97 17.08
C GLY A 446 7.98 27.71 15.94
N MET A 447 8.07 27.15 14.73
CA MET A 447 7.42 27.64 13.51
C MET A 447 5.91 27.85 13.75
N PHE A 448 5.46 29.11 13.78
CA PHE A 448 4.04 29.46 13.81
C PHE A 448 3.76 30.48 12.69
N THR A 449 3.17 30.00 11.61
CA THR A 449 2.70 30.87 10.52
C THR A 449 1.41 31.56 10.97
N CYS A 450 1.37 32.89 10.83
CA CYS A 450 0.13 33.65 10.96
C CYS A 450 -0.67 33.44 9.67
N GLY A 451 -1.67 32.56 9.69
CA GLY A 451 -2.58 32.37 8.56
C GLY A 451 -3.27 33.70 8.21
N SER A 452 -3.12 34.14 6.96
CA SER A 452 -3.72 35.34 6.40
C SER A 452 -5.25 35.26 6.44
N SER A 453 -5.88 36.25 7.07
CA SER A 453 -7.30 36.59 6.85
C SER A 453 -7.44 38.07 6.50
N MET A 454 -6.56 38.57 5.62
CA MET A 454 -6.73 39.88 4.98
C MET A 454 -6.90 39.71 3.47
N VAL A 455 -8.00 39.10 3.06
CA VAL A 455 -8.59 39.31 1.73
C VAL A 455 -10.10 39.28 1.96
N ASN A 456 -10.79 40.34 1.52
CA ASN A 456 -12.22 40.65 1.65
C ASN A 456 -12.55 41.71 2.70
N SER A 457 -12.27 42.98 2.41
CA SER A 457 -13.06 44.15 2.84
C SER A 457 -12.63 45.46 2.12
N ILE A 458 -12.35 45.42 0.80
CA ILE A 458 -12.21 46.65 -0.01
C ILE A 458 -12.73 46.39 -1.43
N VAL A 459 -13.96 45.92 -1.59
CA VAL A 459 -14.80 46.11 -2.80
C VAL A 459 -16.24 45.78 -2.38
N SER A 460 -17.06 46.81 -2.10
CA SER A 460 -18.53 46.83 -2.20
C SER A 460 -19.11 47.89 -1.25
N ALA A 461 -19.06 49.15 -1.69
CA ALA A 461 -20.00 50.20 -1.28
C ALA A 461 -19.87 51.40 -2.24
N SER A 462 -20.02 51.13 -3.53
CA SER A 462 -20.28 52.15 -4.55
C SER A 462 -21.39 51.65 -5.47
N SER A 463 -22.61 51.54 -4.94
CA SER A 463 -23.86 51.53 -5.71
C SER A 463 -25.06 51.50 -4.76
N GLY A 464 -25.92 52.52 -4.81
CA GLY A 464 -27.32 52.35 -4.38
C GLY A 464 -27.92 53.41 -3.46
N ARG A 465 -27.85 54.69 -3.81
CA ARG A 465 -28.99 55.57 -4.14
C ARG A 465 -28.55 57.03 -4.21
#